data_AF-A0A961ZVC0-F1
#
_entry.id   AF-A0A961ZVC0-F1
#
_cell.length_a   1.000
_cell.length_b   1.000
_cell.length_c   1.000
_cell.angle_alpha   90.00
_cell.angle_beta   90.00
_cell.angle_gamma   90.00
#
_symmetry.space_group_name_H-M   'P 1'
#
loop_
_entity.id
_entity.type
_entity.pdbx_description
1 polymer ?
#
loop_
_entity_poly.entity_id
_entity_poly.type
_entity_poly.pdbx_seq_one_letter_code
_entity_poly.pdbx_strand_id
1 'polypeptide(L)'
;MQTGIEGAEHRRFLTEHGLEAEVAGLVEPTLEDLGFRLVRVQITGGEGRTVQVMAERPDGTITIEDCETISRQISPLLDVHDVVDGAYRLEVSSPGIDRPLVRPSDFEAWAGSEAKVELKELVDGRKRYRGTLEGFADGEVRMEVDLGDAGPAVVGFPVGLIASAKLVLTDQLVREALARAKQKAKPGSAAHDGADLDPLEDQ
;
A
#
# COMPACT_ATOMS: atom_id res chain seq x y z
N MET A 1 -4.10 27.10 -15.65
CA MET A 1 -4.74 26.74 -14.36
C MET A 1 -5.28 25.33 -14.51
N GLN A 2 -4.43 24.33 -14.27
CA GLN A 2 -4.80 22.91 -14.45
C GLN A 2 -3.82 22.08 -13.62
N THR A 3 -4.00 22.06 -12.29
CA THR A 3 -3.16 21.29 -11.35
C THR A 3 -3.96 20.73 -10.17
N GLY A 4 -5.30 20.78 -10.23
CA GLY A 4 -6.16 20.42 -9.09
C GLY A 4 -6.64 18.96 -9.04
N ILE A 5 -6.55 18.21 -10.14
CA ILE A 5 -7.27 16.92 -10.29
C ILE A 5 -6.31 15.72 -10.17
N GLU A 6 -5.10 15.78 -10.73
CA GLU A 6 -4.12 14.66 -10.67
C GLU A 6 -3.69 14.31 -9.23
N GLY A 7 -3.75 15.27 -8.30
CA GLY A 7 -3.40 15.05 -6.90
C GLY A 7 -4.50 14.40 -6.05
N ALA A 8 -5.77 14.47 -6.48
CA ALA A 8 -6.89 13.97 -5.68
C ALA A 8 -6.96 12.44 -5.66
N GLU A 9 -6.62 11.79 -6.79
CA GLU A 9 -6.65 10.34 -6.95
C GLU A 9 -5.56 9.64 -6.10
N HIS A 10 -4.48 10.36 -5.82
CA HIS A 10 -3.30 9.84 -5.12
C HIS A 10 -3.30 10.17 -3.62
N ARG A 11 -4.16 11.10 -3.17
CA ARG A 11 -4.26 11.53 -1.78
C ARG A 11 -4.95 10.48 -0.91
N ARG A 12 -4.32 10.17 0.24
CA ARG A 12 -4.95 9.31 1.27
C ARG A 12 -6.16 10.01 1.87
N PHE A 13 -7.32 9.34 1.87
CA PHE A 13 -8.50 9.75 2.64
C PHE A 13 -8.68 8.92 3.91
N LEU A 14 -8.06 7.73 3.98
CA LEU A 14 -7.90 6.97 5.21
C LEU A 14 -6.50 7.24 5.75
N THR A 15 -6.45 7.94 6.87
CA THR A 15 -5.23 8.26 7.59
C THR A 15 -5.31 7.73 9.00
N GLU A 16 -4.15 7.60 9.60
CA GLU A 16 -3.98 7.22 10.99
C GLU A 16 -4.52 8.30 11.94
N HIS A 17 -4.58 7.98 13.23
CA HIS A 17 -4.95 8.88 14.31
C HIS A 17 -3.92 8.82 15.44
N GLY A 18 -3.90 9.83 16.32
CA GLY A 18 -3.00 9.85 17.47
C GLY A 18 -1.53 9.88 17.06
N LEU A 19 -0.71 9.07 17.73
CA LEU A 19 0.74 9.04 17.52
C LEU A 19 1.13 8.57 16.11
N GLU A 20 0.41 7.58 15.56
CA GLU A 20 0.65 7.12 14.19
C GLU A 20 0.42 8.23 13.16
N ALA A 21 -0.53 9.14 13.40
CA ALA A 21 -0.77 10.29 12.52
C ALA A 21 0.36 11.32 12.59
N GLU A 22 0.94 11.52 13.77
CA GLU A 22 2.09 12.40 13.97
C GLU A 22 3.33 11.87 13.25
N VAL A 23 3.61 10.57 13.41
CA VAL A 23 4.68 9.88 12.66
C VAL A 23 4.42 9.96 11.16
N ALA A 24 3.20 9.68 10.70
CA ALA A 24 2.83 9.77 9.28
C ALA A 24 3.09 11.17 8.72
N GLY A 25 2.64 12.22 9.41
CA GLY A 25 2.84 13.62 9.00
C GLY A 25 4.31 14.02 8.93
N LEU A 26 5.18 13.42 9.75
CA LEU A 26 6.60 13.66 9.73
C LEU A 26 7.31 12.96 8.55
N VAL A 27 6.94 11.70 8.27
CA VAL A 27 7.67 10.88 7.28
C VAL A 27 7.13 10.99 5.86
N GLU A 28 5.83 11.28 5.68
CA GLU A 28 5.17 11.31 4.37
C GLU A 28 5.84 12.28 3.38
N PRO A 29 6.21 13.54 3.75
CA PRO A 29 6.90 14.45 2.83
C PRO A 29 8.25 13.90 2.35
N THR A 30 8.99 13.26 3.24
CA THR A 30 10.30 12.65 2.90
C THR A 30 10.11 11.46 1.96
N LEU A 31 9.06 10.66 2.16
CA LEU A 31 8.72 9.56 1.26
C LEU A 31 8.35 10.10 -0.14
N GLU A 32 7.57 11.17 -0.21
CA GLU A 32 7.18 11.82 -1.47
C GLU A 32 8.41 12.35 -2.24
N ASP A 33 9.34 13.01 -1.55
CA ASP A 33 10.59 13.51 -2.14
C ASP A 33 11.48 12.38 -2.71
N LEU A 34 11.42 11.19 -2.09
CA LEU A 34 12.12 9.99 -2.56
C LEU A 34 11.36 9.23 -3.66
N GLY A 35 10.17 9.68 -4.05
CA GLY A 35 9.33 9.05 -5.07
C GLY A 35 8.53 7.84 -4.56
N PHE A 36 8.28 7.77 -3.26
CA PHE A 36 7.41 6.77 -2.63
C PHE A 36 6.10 7.41 -2.14
N ARG A 37 5.12 6.55 -1.86
CA ARG A 37 3.86 6.91 -1.23
C ARG A 37 3.75 6.17 0.09
N LEU A 38 3.36 6.88 1.14
CA LEU A 38 3.02 6.27 2.41
C LEU A 38 1.72 5.46 2.24
N VAL A 39 1.68 4.21 2.68
CA VAL A 39 0.45 3.40 2.68
C VAL A 39 -0.16 3.38 4.07
N ARG A 40 0.65 3.08 5.09
CA ARG A 40 0.20 3.02 6.48
C ARG A 40 1.34 3.27 7.45
N VAL A 41 1.07 3.95 8.55
CA VAL A 41 1.88 3.88 9.78
C VAL A 41 1.12 3.07 10.83
N GLN A 42 1.81 2.18 11.52
CA GLN A 42 1.23 1.43 12.62
C GLN A 42 2.24 1.31 13.76
N ILE A 43 1.81 1.60 14.99
CA ILE A 43 2.62 1.40 16.18
C ILE A 43 2.04 0.24 16.98
N THR A 44 2.89 -0.71 17.34
CA THR A 44 2.50 -1.90 18.11
C THR A 44 3.47 -2.15 19.25
N GLY A 45 3.01 -2.88 20.27
CA GLY A 45 3.84 -3.25 21.42
C GLY A 45 3.78 -2.24 22.57
N GLY A 46 4.20 -2.72 23.76
CA GLY A 46 4.31 -1.94 24.99
C GLY A 46 5.75 -1.46 25.20
N GLU A 47 6.48 -2.05 26.14
CA GLU A 47 7.94 -1.90 26.19
C GLU A 47 8.57 -2.64 24.99
N GLY A 48 9.37 -1.93 24.18
CA GLY A 48 9.90 -2.45 22.91
C GLY A 48 8.94 -2.27 21.74
N ARG A 49 8.44 -1.03 21.55
CA ARG A 49 7.48 -0.67 20.49
C ARG A 49 8.07 -0.92 19.11
N THR A 50 7.22 -1.27 18.16
CA THR A 50 7.56 -1.29 16.73
C THR A 50 6.80 -0.19 16.02
N VAL A 51 7.53 0.69 15.34
CA VAL A 51 7.01 1.68 14.40
C VAL A 51 7.10 1.07 13.00
N GLN A 52 5.98 0.65 12.45
CA GLN A 52 5.90 0.10 11.09
C GLN A 52 5.47 1.17 10.10
N VAL A 53 6.28 1.39 9.07
CA VAL A 53 5.99 2.28 7.95
C VAL A 53 5.85 1.43 6.69
N MET A 54 4.62 1.31 6.20
CA MET A 54 4.34 0.68 4.92
C MET A 54 4.41 1.72 3.82
N ALA A 55 5.26 1.51 2.83
CA ALA A 55 5.43 2.41 1.69
C ALA A 55 5.53 1.62 0.38
N GLU A 56 5.40 2.33 -0.73
CA GLU A 56 5.56 1.77 -2.07
C GLU A 56 5.78 2.88 -3.10
N ARG A 57 6.26 2.51 -4.28
CA ARG A 57 6.26 3.36 -5.45
C ARG A 57 4.84 3.54 -5.99
N PRO A 58 4.57 4.54 -6.85
CA PRO A 58 3.26 4.74 -7.47
C PRO A 58 2.72 3.51 -8.21
N ASP A 59 3.60 2.66 -8.74
CA ASP A 59 3.24 1.40 -9.41
C ASP A 59 3.02 0.19 -8.46
N GLY A 60 3.03 0.45 -7.15
CA GLY A 60 2.85 -0.55 -6.08
C GLY A 60 4.06 -1.43 -5.83
N THR A 61 5.24 -1.11 -6.36
CA THR A 61 6.48 -1.85 -6.08
C THR A 61 7.25 -1.28 -4.90
N ILE A 62 8.04 -2.14 -4.26
CA ILE A 62 9.12 -1.74 -3.36
C ILE A 62 10.17 -2.85 -3.37
N THR A 63 11.45 -2.49 -3.38
CA THR A 63 12.55 -3.46 -3.21
C THR A 63 13.09 -3.44 -1.78
N ILE A 64 14.03 -4.33 -1.46
CA ILE A 64 14.71 -4.31 -0.16
C ILE A 64 15.58 -3.05 -0.04
N GLU A 65 16.23 -2.65 -1.13
CA GLU A 65 17.05 -1.44 -1.22
C GLU A 65 16.19 -0.17 -1.06
N ASP A 66 14.95 -0.18 -1.57
CA ASP A 66 13.98 0.89 -1.33
C ASP A 66 13.64 1.00 0.17
N CYS A 67 13.36 -0.12 0.83
CA CYS A 67 13.10 -0.14 2.27
C CYS A 67 14.31 0.36 3.08
N GLU A 68 15.53 -0.03 2.70
CA GLU A 68 16.75 0.45 3.32
C GLU A 68 16.92 1.96 3.14
N THR A 69 16.70 2.46 1.91
CA THR A 69 16.77 3.88 1.58
C THR A 69 15.80 4.67 2.43
N ILE A 70 14.53 4.25 2.48
CA ILE A 70 13.50 4.89 3.31
C ILE A 70 13.93 4.89 4.78
N SER A 71 14.31 3.74 5.32
CA SER A 71 14.72 3.59 6.73
C SER A 71 15.85 4.55 7.10
N ARG A 72 16.88 4.66 6.24
CA ARG A 72 18.02 5.58 6.43
C ARG A 72 17.61 7.06 6.43
N GLN A 73 16.60 7.43 5.65
CA GLN A 73 16.15 8.82 5.55
C GLN A 73 15.20 9.22 6.69
N ILE A 74 14.30 8.32 7.09
CA ILE A 74 13.28 8.66 8.10
C ILE A 74 13.73 8.42 9.54
N SER A 75 14.68 7.51 9.79
CA SER A 75 15.17 7.24 11.15
C SER A 75 15.74 8.49 11.84
N PRO A 76 16.64 9.29 11.22
CA PRO A 76 17.13 10.51 11.85
C PRO A 76 16.03 11.56 12.08
N LEU A 77 15.01 11.60 11.21
CA LEU A 77 13.88 12.52 11.39
C LEU A 77 13.07 12.14 12.64
N LEU A 78 12.75 10.85 12.79
CA LEU A 78 12.04 10.36 13.96
C LEU A 78 12.83 10.61 15.25
N ASP A 79 14.15 10.42 15.22
CA ASP A 79 15.02 10.62 16.38
C ASP A 79 15.17 12.11 16.75
N VAL A 80 15.26 13.01 15.76
CA VAL A 80 15.38 14.47 16.01
C VAL A 80 14.09 15.06 16.55
N HIS A 81 12.95 14.60 16.05
CA HIS A 81 11.64 15.10 16.48
C HIS A 81 11.13 14.41 17.75
N ASP A 82 11.74 13.30 18.17
CA ASP A 82 11.43 12.53 19.40
C ASP A 82 9.93 12.25 19.56
N VAL A 83 9.26 11.93 18.45
CA VAL A 83 7.79 11.76 18.44
C VAL A 83 7.35 10.46 19.13
N VAL A 84 8.21 9.44 19.18
CA VAL A 84 7.89 8.15 19.81
C VAL A 84 8.66 8.00 21.12
N ASP A 85 7.94 8.01 22.24
CA ASP A 85 8.57 7.85 23.56
C ASP A 85 9.32 6.52 23.69
N GLY A 86 10.58 6.62 24.13
CA GLY A 86 11.41 5.49 24.52
C GLY A 86 11.98 4.70 23.35
N ALA A 87 12.63 3.58 23.65
CA ALA A 87 13.25 2.75 22.62
C ALA A 87 12.19 2.05 21.75
N TYR A 88 12.36 2.13 20.44
CA TYR A 88 11.50 1.48 19.46
C TYR A 88 12.32 0.79 18.34
N ARG A 89 11.67 -0.10 17.60
CA ARG A 89 12.17 -0.69 16.36
C ARG A 89 11.45 -0.04 15.18
N LEU A 90 12.21 0.49 14.22
CA LEU A 90 11.67 0.92 12.93
C LEU A 90 11.60 -0.26 11.97
N GLU A 91 10.42 -0.51 11.41
CA GLU A 91 10.19 -1.48 10.34
C GLU A 91 9.66 -0.79 9.10
N VAL A 92 10.34 -0.96 7.97
CA VAL A 92 9.90 -0.45 6.66
C VAL A 92 9.55 -1.62 5.76
N SER A 93 8.36 -1.60 5.16
CA SER A 93 7.87 -2.72 4.35
C SER A 93 6.90 -2.30 3.24
N SER A 94 6.65 -3.19 2.28
CA SER A 94 5.46 -3.10 1.42
C SER A 94 4.19 -3.47 2.19
N PRO A 95 3.00 -3.02 1.74
CA PRO A 95 1.72 -3.53 2.24
C PRO A 95 1.46 -5.02 1.92
N GLY A 96 2.07 -5.57 0.86
CA GLY A 96 1.92 -6.97 0.50
C GLY A 96 0.47 -7.38 0.19
N ILE A 97 0.07 -8.58 0.64
CA ILE A 97 -1.26 -9.17 0.41
C ILE A 97 -2.34 -8.72 1.41
N ASP A 98 -1.98 -8.30 2.63
CA ASP A 98 -2.91 -7.69 3.61
C ASP A 98 -2.99 -6.18 3.38
N ARG A 99 -3.16 -5.78 2.12
CA ARG A 99 -3.01 -4.40 1.65
C ARG A 99 -4.14 -3.50 2.16
N PRO A 100 -3.84 -2.43 2.93
CA PRO A 100 -4.77 -1.34 3.17
C PRO A 100 -5.05 -0.57 1.87
N LEU A 101 -6.31 -0.19 1.64
CA LEU A 101 -6.72 0.64 0.51
C LEU A 101 -7.07 2.02 1.08
N VAL A 102 -6.25 3.03 0.81
CA VAL A 102 -6.30 4.29 1.57
C VAL A 102 -6.56 5.53 0.72
N ARG A 103 -6.52 5.40 -0.61
CA ARG A 103 -6.69 6.47 -1.60
C ARG A 103 -7.51 5.98 -2.80
N PRO A 104 -8.12 6.88 -3.61
CA PRO A 104 -8.92 6.50 -4.77
C PRO A 104 -8.21 5.53 -5.73
N SER A 105 -6.96 5.82 -6.08
CA SER A 105 -6.17 5.00 -7.01
C SER A 105 -5.98 3.55 -6.53
N ASP A 106 -6.03 3.30 -5.22
CA ASP A 106 -5.94 1.93 -4.69
C ASP A 106 -7.20 1.13 -5.06
N PHE A 107 -8.39 1.74 -5.01
CA PHE A 107 -9.63 1.03 -5.34
C PHE A 107 -9.73 0.76 -6.85
N GLU A 108 -9.22 1.67 -7.67
CA GLU A 108 -9.15 1.50 -9.12
C GLU A 108 -8.14 0.43 -9.52
N ALA A 109 -6.92 0.48 -8.98
CA ALA A 109 -5.85 -0.47 -9.30
C ALA A 109 -6.17 -1.91 -8.90
N TRP A 110 -7.08 -2.10 -7.94
CA TRP A 110 -7.48 -3.40 -7.41
C TRP A 110 -8.93 -3.76 -7.72
N ALA A 111 -9.57 -3.08 -8.68
CA ALA A 111 -10.87 -3.48 -9.21
C ALA A 111 -10.87 -4.98 -9.62
N GLY A 112 -11.96 -5.68 -9.33
CA GLY A 112 -12.10 -7.13 -9.48
C GLY A 112 -11.55 -7.95 -8.31
N SER A 113 -10.84 -7.35 -7.35
CA SER A 113 -10.38 -8.05 -6.14
C SER A 113 -11.42 -8.02 -5.03
N GLU A 114 -11.45 -9.06 -4.20
CA GLU A 114 -12.28 -9.06 -2.98
C GLU A 114 -11.65 -8.14 -1.91
N ALA A 115 -12.46 -7.26 -1.33
CA ALA A 115 -12.07 -6.35 -0.28
C ALA A 115 -13.07 -6.37 0.88
N LYS A 116 -12.62 -5.85 2.02
CA LYS A 116 -13.46 -5.58 3.18
C LYS A 116 -13.45 -4.07 3.44
N VAL A 117 -14.65 -3.50 3.58
CA VAL A 117 -14.87 -2.11 4.01
C VAL A 117 -15.58 -2.12 5.36
N GLU A 118 -15.05 -1.35 6.30
CA GLU A 118 -15.72 -1.04 7.57
C GLU A 118 -16.09 0.44 7.60
N LEU A 119 -17.34 0.73 7.92
CA LEU A 119 -17.87 2.09 8.07
C LEU A 119 -17.69 2.60 9.51
N LYS A 120 -17.66 3.92 9.65
CA LYS A 120 -17.57 4.62 10.94
C LYS A 120 -18.81 4.41 11.79
N GLU A 121 -19.97 4.28 11.16
CA GLU A 121 -21.26 4.10 11.80
C GLU A 121 -22.07 2.96 11.17
N LEU A 122 -23.16 2.56 11.82
CA LEU A 122 -24.09 1.58 11.29
C LEU A 122 -24.97 2.23 10.23
N VAL A 123 -25.00 1.64 9.05
CA VAL A 123 -25.97 1.94 8.00
C VAL A 123 -26.88 0.73 7.87
N ASP A 124 -28.16 0.90 8.13
CA ASP A 124 -29.16 -0.19 8.15
C ASP A 124 -28.74 -1.40 9.01
N GLY A 125 -28.15 -1.12 10.19
CA GLY A 125 -27.72 -2.15 11.14
C GLY A 125 -26.44 -2.89 10.74
N ARG A 126 -25.79 -2.50 9.63
CA ARG A 126 -24.54 -3.09 9.15
C ARG A 126 -23.46 -2.01 9.04
N LYS A 127 -22.22 -2.37 9.38
CA LYS A 127 -21.06 -1.50 9.16
C LYS A 127 -19.87 -2.20 8.51
N ARG A 128 -19.99 -3.49 8.23
CA ARG A 128 -18.91 -4.31 7.64
C ARG A 128 -19.42 -4.95 6.37
N TYR A 129 -18.72 -4.65 5.28
CA TYR A 129 -19.02 -5.12 3.94
C TYR A 129 -17.83 -5.90 3.44
N ARG A 130 -18.12 -6.99 2.72
CA ARG A 130 -17.15 -7.83 2.04
C ARG A 130 -17.71 -8.10 0.66
N GLY A 131 -16.89 -7.96 -0.37
CA GLY A 131 -17.34 -8.03 -1.74
C GLY A 131 -16.25 -7.67 -2.73
N THR A 132 -16.60 -7.63 -4.01
CA THR A 132 -15.68 -7.36 -5.11
C THR A 132 -15.60 -5.86 -5.37
N LEU A 133 -14.40 -5.30 -5.45
CA LEU A 133 -14.21 -3.90 -5.84
C LEU A 133 -14.62 -3.69 -7.30
N GLU A 134 -15.44 -2.66 -7.56
CA GLU A 134 -15.66 -2.16 -8.93
C GLU A 134 -14.76 -0.97 -9.26
N GLY A 135 -14.28 -0.26 -8.23
CA GLY A 135 -13.37 0.87 -8.38
C GLY A 135 -13.78 2.07 -7.51
N PHE A 136 -13.44 3.25 -7.99
CA PHE A 136 -13.75 4.53 -7.36
C PHE A 136 -14.49 5.44 -8.35
N ALA A 137 -15.57 6.08 -7.93
CA ALA A 137 -16.29 7.06 -8.76
C ALA A 137 -17.08 8.02 -7.86
N ASP A 138 -17.17 9.28 -8.27
CA ASP A 138 -18.05 10.28 -7.64
C ASP A 138 -17.82 10.46 -6.12
N GLY A 139 -16.59 10.23 -5.64
CA GLY A 139 -16.26 10.32 -4.20
C GLY A 139 -16.64 9.09 -3.38
N GLU A 140 -16.98 7.98 -4.05
CA GLU A 140 -17.40 6.73 -3.45
C GLU A 140 -16.51 5.56 -3.89
N VAL A 141 -16.26 4.65 -2.95
CA VAL A 141 -15.75 3.30 -3.25
C VAL A 141 -16.93 2.44 -3.70
N ARG A 142 -16.87 1.86 -4.89
CA ARG A 142 -17.94 0.98 -5.40
C ARG A 142 -17.57 -0.48 -5.22
N MET A 143 -18.49 -1.26 -4.66
CA MET A 143 -18.31 -2.70 -4.49
C MET A 143 -19.59 -3.47 -4.78
N GLU A 144 -19.45 -4.61 -5.45
CA GLU A 144 -20.48 -5.64 -5.47
C GLU A 144 -20.45 -6.41 -4.15
N VAL A 145 -21.53 -6.33 -3.37
CA VAL A 145 -21.65 -6.94 -2.04
C VAL A 145 -22.90 -7.81 -1.95
N ASP A 146 -22.81 -8.91 -1.21
CA ASP A 146 -23.98 -9.70 -0.86
C ASP A 146 -24.75 -9.03 0.31
N LEU A 147 -26.01 -8.68 0.04
CA LEU A 147 -26.94 -8.06 0.99
C LEU A 147 -27.92 -9.07 1.61
N GLY A 148 -27.63 -10.37 1.54
CA GLY A 148 -28.46 -11.43 2.12
C GLY A 148 -29.72 -11.66 1.30
N ASP A 149 -30.89 -11.41 1.88
CA ASP A 149 -32.18 -11.67 1.22
C ASP A 149 -32.39 -10.83 -0.05
N ALA A 150 -31.72 -9.67 -0.16
CA ALA A 150 -31.75 -8.82 -1.34
C ALA A 150 -30.80 -9.28 -2.47
N GLY A 151 -29.91 -10.23 -2.19
CA GLY A 151 -28.90 -10.74 -3.12
C GLY A 151 -27.72 -9.78 -3.36
N PRO A 152 -26.89 -10.07 -4.38
CA PRO A 152 -25.76 -9.23 -4.76
C PRO A 152 -26.21 -7.88 -5.33
N ALA A 153 -25.58 -6.80 -4.87
CA ALA A 153 -25.81 -5.46 -5.39
C ALA A 153 -24.53 -4.62 -5.36
N VAL A 154 -24.43 -3.68 -6.29
CA VAL A 154 -23.39 -2.65 -6.27
C VAL A 154 -23.77 -1.57 -5.26
N VAL A 155 -22.89 -1.33 -4.30
CA VAL A 155 -23.05 -0.29 -3.28
C VAL A 155 -21.90 0.70 -3.38
N GLY A 156 -22.24 1.99 -3.38
CA GLY A 156 -21.29 3.09 -3.24
C GLY A 156 -21.09 3.45 -1.77
N PHE A 157 -19.83 3.50 -1.33
CA PHE A 157 -19.45 3.91 0.01
C PHE A 157 -18.73 5.27 -0.05
N PRO A 158 -19.39 6.36 0.40
CA PRO A 158 -18.75 7.67 0.49
C PRO A 158 -17.48 7.62 1.33
N VAL A 159 -16.38 8.19 0.84
CA VAL A 159 -15.08 8.16 1.54
C VAL A 159 -15.15 8.67 2.98
N GLY A 160 -16.03 9.66 3.24
CA GLY A 160 -16.24 10.22 4.57
C GLY A 160 -16.79 9.22 5.59
N LEU A 161 -17.50 8.19 5.14
CA LEU A 161 -18.11 7.15 6.00
C LEU A 161 -17.20 5.94 6.21
N ILE A 162 -16.14 5.78 5.42
CA ILE A 162 -15.25 4.62 5.53
C ILE A 162 -14.31 4.83 6.73
N ALA A 163 -14.29 3.85 7.63
CA ALA A 163 -13.36 3.78 8.75
C ALA A 163 -12.10 2.98 8.42
N SER A 164 -12.23 1.92 7.62
CA SER A 164 -11.08 1.18 7.09
C SER A 164 -11.46 0.40 5.84
N ALA A 165 -10.48 0.16 4.98
CA ALA A 165 -10.62 -0.71 3.82
C ALA A 165 -9.34 -1.50 3.59
N LYS A 166 -9.47 -2.78 3.24
CA LYS A 166 -8.33 -3.63 2.88
C LYS A 166 -8.71 -4.78 1.97
N LEU A 167 -7.73 -5.30 1.23
CA LEU A 167 -7.91 -6.52 0.46
C LEU A 167 -8.15 -7.72 1.36
N VAL A 168 -8.94 -8.66 0.85
CA VAL A 168 -9.16 -9.95 1.48
C VAL A 168 -8.18 -10.94 0.90
N LEU A 169 -7.48 -11.67 1.77
CA LEU A 169 -6.61 -12.76 1.33
C LEU A 169 -7.44 -13.93 0.77
N THR A 170 -7.52 -13.99 -0.55
CA THR A 170 -8.14 -15.10 -1.29
C THR A 170 -7.09 -15.89 -2.06
N ASP A 171 -7.40 -17.14 -2.42
CA ASP A 171 -6.52 -17.95 -3.29
C ASP A 171 -6.24 -17.27 -4.62
N GLN A 172 -7.23 -16.57 -5.18
CA GLN A 172 -7.08 -15.79 -6.40
C GLN A 172 -6.06 -14.67 -6.19
N LEU A 173 -6.20 -13.90 -5.10
CA LEU A 173 -5.28 -12.81 -4.78
C LEU A 173 -3.85 -13.33 -4.59
N VAL A 174 -3.67 -14.46 -3.89
CA VAL A 174 -2.36 -15.10 -3.73
C VAL A 174 -1.76 -15.47 -5.08
N ARG A 175 -2.53 -16.11 -5.96
CA ARG A 175 -2.06 -16.50 -7.31
C ARG A 175 -1.66 -15.28 -8.12
N GLU A 176 -2.46 -14.22 -8.12
CA GLU A 176 -2.16 -12.98 -8.84
C GLU A 176 -0.94 -12.25 -8.25
N ALA A 177 -0.78 -12.24 -6.93
CA ALA A 177 0.40 -11.67 -6.28
C ALA A 177 1.67 -12.43 -6.67
N LEU A 178 1.64 -13.77 -6.65
CA LEU A 178 2.74 -14.62 -7.10
C LEU A 178 3.03 -14.45 -8.60
N ALA A 179 1.99 -14.30 -9.43
CA ALA A 179 2.15 -14.05 -10.86
C ALA A 179 2.79 -12.68 -11.13
N ARG A 180 2.33 -11.63 -10.46
CA ARG A 180 2.91 -10.27 -10.53
C ARG A 180 4.36 -10.28 -10.08
N ALA A 181 4.70 -10.98 -8.98
CA ALA A 181 6.08 -11.11 -8.52
C ALA A 181 6.97 -11.84 -9.56
N LYS A 182 6.49 -12.93 -10.17
CA LYS A 182 7.23 -13.66 -11.22
C LYS A 182 7.43 -12.86 -12.50
N GLN A 183 6.44 -12.09 -12.93
CA GLN A 183 6.54 -11.22 -14.10
C GLN A 183 7.53 -10.09 -13.85
N LYS A 184 7.52 -9.49 -12.64
CA LYS A 184 8.44 -8.42 -12.24
C LYS A 184 9.88 -8.91 -12.01
N ALA A 185 10.08 -10.20 -11.69
CA ALA A 185 11.41 -10.81 -11.49
C ALA A 185 12.14 -11.24 -12.78
N LYS A 186 11.60 -10.95 -13.98
CA LYS A 186 12.30 -11.21 -15.26
C LYS A 186 12.89 -9.91 -15.84
N PRO A 187 14.14 -9.55 -15.54
CA PRO A 187 14.95 -8.74 -16.44
C PRO A 187 15.53 -9.63 -17.56
N GLY A 188 15.64 -9.07 -18.76
CA GLY A 188 16.04 -9.77 -19.98
C GLY A 188 17.39 -10.48 -19.89
N SER A 189 17.48 -11.60 -20.59
CA SER A 189 18.70 -12.32 -20.95
C SER A 189 19.69 -11.40 -21.68
N ALA A 190 20.71 -10.94 -20.98
CA ALA A 190 21.93 -10.42 -21.58
C ALA A 190 23.12 -10.77 -20.69
N ALA A 191 23.69 -11.96 -20.91
CA ALA A 191 25.09 -12.22 -20.67
C ALA A 191 25.65 -12.75 -22.00
N HIS A 192 26.27 -11.84 -22.75
CA HIS A 192 27.29 -12.21 -23.71
C HIS A 192 28.44 -12.82 -22.90
N ASP A 193 28.54 -14.15 -22.87
CA ASP A 193 29.79 -14.81 -22.52
C ASP A 193 30.68 -14.76 -23.75
N GLY A 194 31.48 -13.70 -23.82
CA GLY A 194 32.64 -13.64 -24.71
C GLY A 194 33.77 -14.48 -24.12
N ALA A 195 34.18 -15.49 -24.87
CA ALA A 195 35.55 -16.01 -24.84
C ALA A 195 35.84 -16.65 -26.21
N ASP A 196 36.14 -15.81 -27.21
CA ASP A 196 37.03 -16.22 -28.29
C ASP A 196 38.40 -16.46 -27.64
N LEU A 197 38.72 -17.73 -27.40
CA LEU A 197 40.09 -18.15 -27.13
C LEU A 197 40.69 -18.56 -28.47
N ASP A 198 41.69 -17.81 -28.91
CA ASP A 198 42.49 -18.04 -30.11
C ASP A 198 42.96 -19.51 -30.20
N PRO A 199 42.90 -20.15 -31.39
CA PRO A 199 43.49 -21.46 -31.58
C PRO A 199 45.02 -21.35 -31.49
N LEU A 200 45.59 -22.21 -30.64
CA LEU A 200 47.01 -22.44 -30.45
C LEU A 200 47.76 -22.58 -31.79
N GLU A 201 48.65 -21.63 -32.09
CA GLU A 201 49.82 -21.86 -32.93
C GLU A 201 51.04 -22.04 -32.03
N ASP A 202 51.64 -23.23 -32.05
CA ASP A 202 53.09 -23.36 -32.15
C ASP A 202 53.51 -24.83 -32.39
N GLN A 203 54.13 -25.04 -33.56
CA GLN A 203 55.28 -25.91 -33.89
C GLN A 203 55.32 -27.37 -33.45
#